data_AF-A0A7W7QPY8-F1
#
_entry.id   AF-A0A7W7QPY8-F1
#
_cell.length_a   1.000
_cell.length_b   1.000
_cell.length_c   1.000
_cell.angle_alpha   90.00
_cell.angle_beta   90.00
_cell.angle_gamma   90.00
#
_symmetry.space_group_name_H-M   'P 1'
#
loop_
_entity.id
_entity.type
_entity.pdbx_description
1 polymer ?
#
loop_
_entity_poly.entity_id
_entity_poly.type
_entity_poly.pdbx_seq_one_letter_code
_entity_poly.pdbx_strand_id
1 'polypeptide(L)'
;MTHRRLGTSASDRISEGHNFNDPSSLKVRIDSASLKMVSRRNMVDREQGRRLAEEFIATDIETTIGERVVIVAERETSSHWIFAYQTRRHVEEGVLSAALAGNLPVHVSKENGVVSMEIADW
;
A
#
# COMPACT_ATOMS: atom_id res chain seq x y z
N MET A 1 -78.59 5.84 -43.85
CA MET A 1 -78.76 6.65 -42.63
C MET A 1 -77.40 7.13 -42.17
N THR A 2 -77.09 8.41 -42.47
CA THR A 2 -76.59 9.48 -41.57
C THR A 2 -75.91 9.05 -40.25
N HIS A 3 -74.75 9.54 -39.76
CA HIS A 3 -73.99 10.82 -39.77
C HIS A 3 -72.47 10.54 -39.51
N ARG A 4 -71.46 11.27 -40.04
CA ARG A 4 -70.78 12.50 -39.51
C ARG A 4 -70.43 12.43 -38.00
N ARG A 5 -69.21 12.63 -37.47
CA ARG A 5 -68.20 13.73 -37.53
C ARG A 5 -66.91 13.26 -36.78
N LEU A 6 -65.68 13.52 -37.26
CA LEU A 6 -64.76 14.65 -36.94
C LEU A 6 -64.32 14.81 -35.47
N GLY A 7 -62.99 14.93 -35.25
CA GLY A 7 -62.34 15.61 -34.11
C GLY A 7 -61.44 14.71 -33.26
N THR A 8 -60.14 14.61 -33.55
CA THR A 8 -59.01 15.39 -32.99
C THR A 8 -58.51 14.98 -31.60
N SER A 9 -57.18 14.79 -31.56
CA SER A 9 -56.26 15.27 -30.54
C SER A 9 -55.79 14.29 -29.45
N ALA A 10 -54.49 14.03 -29.56
CA ALA A 10 -53.50 14.05 -28.49
C ALA A 10 -53.48 12.93 -27.44
N SER A 11 -52.24 12.70 -27.04
CA SER A 11 -51.77 12.06 -25.82
C SER A 11 -51.59 10.55 -25.84
N ASP A 12 -50.29 10.23 -25.87
CA ASP A 12 -49.65 9.40 -24.85
C ASP A 12 -50.07 7.92 -24.84
N ARG A 13 -49.13 7.02 -25.17
CA ARG A 13 -48.17 6.50 -24.19
C ARG A 13 -47.29 5.40 -24.78
N ILE A 14 -45.99 5.65 -24.73
CA ILE A 14 -44.95 4.80 -24.13
C ILE A 14 -44.88 3.35 -24.64
N SER A 15 -43.86 3.05 -25.44
CA SER A 15 -43.00 1.85 -25.28
C SER A 15 -41.87 1.91 -26.30
N GLU A 16 -40.74 2.52 -25.94
CA GLU A 16 -39.48 2.23 -26.63
C GLU A 16 -38.38 2.04 -25.59
N GLY A 17 -37.60 0.99 -25.83
CA GLY A 17 -36.71 0.36 -24.87
C GLY A 17 -35.57 1.27 -24.43
N HIS A 18 -35.30 1.25 -23.13
CA HIS A 18 -34.05 1.74 -22.59
C HIS A 18 -32.91 0.86 -23.08
N ASN A 19 -32.22 1.35 -24.11
CA ASN A 19 -30.99 0.78 -24.63
C ASN A 19 -29.85 1.11 -23.65
N PHE A 20 -29.41 0.12 -22.89
CA PHE A 20 -28.37 0.20 -21.85
C PHE A 20 -26.94 0.26 -22.44
N ASN A 21 -26.68 1.13 -23.43
CA ASN A 21 -25.36 1.18 -24.06
C ASN A 21 -24.96 2.57 -24.58
N ASP A 22 -25.19 3.61 -23.76
CA ASP A 22 -24.62 4.94 -24.01
C ASP A 22 -23.49 5.24 -23.02
N PRO A 23 -22.21 5.14 -23.42
CA PRO A 23 -21.07 5.47 -22.57
C PRO A 23 -20.87 6.98 -22.33
N SER A 24 -21.78 7.83 -22.82
CA SER A 24 -21.62 9.30 -22.79
C SER A 24 -22.12 10.00 -21.51
N SER A 25 -22.69 9.26 -20.55
CA SER A 25 -23.38 9.86 -19.38
C SER A 25 -22.60 9.87 -18.07
N LEU A 26 -21.36 9.37 -18.03
CA LEU A 26 -20.50 9.52 -16.85
C LEU A 26 -19.78 10.87 -16.87
N LYS A 27 -20.53 11.96 -16.67
CA LYS A 27 -19.93 13.23 -16.23
C LYS A 27 -19.52 13.09 -14.76
N VAL A 28 -18.39 12.43 -14.53
CA VAL A 28 -17.70 12.49 -13.24
C VAL A 28 -17.16 13.92 -13.10
N ARG A 29 -17.94 14.79 -12.46
CA ARG A 29 -17.44 16.08 -11.99
C ARG A 29 -16.59 15.78 -10.77
N ILE A 30 -15.29 15.59 -10.98
CA ILE A 30 -14.33 15.59 -9.88
C ILE A 30 -14.18 17.05 -9.47
N ASP A 31 -14.94 17.46 -8.46
CA ASP A 31 -14.72 18.76 -7.83
C ASP A 31 -13.31 18.78 -7.25
N SER A 32 -12.45 19.68 -7.73
CA SER A 32 -11.08 19.85 -7.26
C SER A 32 -10.97 20.18 -5.76
N ALA A 33 -12.10 20.47 -5.10
CA ALA A 33 -12.21 20.65 -3.66
C ALA A 33 -12.20 19.32 -2.86
N SER A 34 -12.55 18.19 -3.49
CA SER A 34 -12.46 16.85 -2.86
C SER A 34 -11.03 16.30 -2.83
N LEU A 35 -10.11 16.88 -3.58
CA LEU A 35 -8.67 16.55 -3.53
C LEU A 35 -7.93 17.17 -2.32
N LYS A 36 -8.64 17.86 -1.41
CA LYS A 36 -8.08 18.42 -0.18
C LYS A 36 -8.41 17.61 1.07
N MET A 37 -8.85 16.36 0.94
CA MET A 37 -9.06 15.47 2.08
C MET A 37 -7.91 14.47 2.20
N VAL A 38 -7.02 14.79 3.15
CA VAL A 38 -6.12 13.87 3.86
C VAL A 38 -4.90 13.37 3.07
N SER A 39 -4.01 14.28 2.68
CA SER A 39 -2.57 13.98 2.75
C SER A 39 -2.09 14.12 4.21
N ARG A 40 -2.71 13.38 5.13
CA ARG A 40 -1.94 12.97 6.31
C ARG A 40 -1.06 11.85 5.76
N ARG A 41 0.23 12.13 5.54
CA ARG A 41 1.19 11.04 5.40
C ARG A 41 1.02 10.22 6.66
N ASN A 42 0.35 9.07 6.57
CA ASN A 42 0.34 8.14 7.68
C ASN A 42 1.78 7.72 7.82
N MET A 43 2.43 8.16 8.90
CA MET A 43 3.78 7.72 9.21
C MET A 43 3.77 6.21 9.30
N VAL A 44 4.82 5.58 8.79
CA VAL A 44 5.01 4.14 8.87
C VAL A 44 4.99 3.75 10.34
N ASP A 45 3.97 2.98 10.71
CA ASP A 45 3.87 2.43 12.05
C ASP A 45 4.88 1.29 12.25
N ARG A 46 4.94 0.78 13.47
CA ARG A 46 5.86 -0.28 13.86
C ARG A 46 5.73 -1.54 12.99
N GLU A 47 4.50 -1.98 12.78
CA GLU A 47 4.19 -3.24 12.09
C GLU A 47 4.50 -3.12 10.60
N GLN A 48 4.13 -2.00 9.99
CA GLN A 48 4.50 -1.70 8.61
C GLN A 48 6.02 -1.58 8.45
N GLY A 49 6.71 -0.93 9.40
CA GLY A 49 8.17 -0.85 9.42
C GLY A 49 8.82 -2.22 9.50
N ARG A 50 8.28 -3.10 10.34
CA ARG A 50 8.77 -4.48 10.47
C ARG A 50 8.62 -5.26 9.18
N ARG A 51 7.47 -5.18 8.51
CA ARG A 51 7.24 -5.89 7.23
C ARG A 51 8.20 -5.44 6.14
N LEU A 52 8.44 -4.13 6.04
CA LEU A 52 9.40 -3.58 5.07
C LEU A 52 10.83 -4.06 5.37
N ALA A 53 11.22 -4.13 6.64
CA ALA A 53 12.51 -4.68 7.02
C ALA A 53 12.62 -6.19 6.72
N GLU A 54 11.56 -6.96 7.00
CA GLU A 54 11.52 -8.40 6.70
C GLU A 54 11.60 -8.67 5.19
N GLU A 55 10.92 -7.88 4.36
CA GLU A 55 10.98 -7.98 2.90
C GLU A 55 12.38 -7.68 2.36
N PHE A 56 13.02 -6.61 2.86
CA PHE A 56 14.40 -6.28 2.52
C PHE A 56 15.39 -7.36 2.97
N ILE A 57 15.23 -7.89 4.18
CA ILE A 57 16.06 -9.00 4.68
C ILE A 57 15.93 -10.21 3.77
N ALA A 58 14.71 -10.63 3.43
CA ALA A 58 14.48 -11.79 2.59
C ALA A 58 15.05 -11.61 1.17
N THR A 59 14.89 -10.42 0.59
CA THR A 59 15.26 -10.16 -0.81
C THR A 59 16.75 -9.91 -0.96
N ASP A 60 17.34 -9.05 -0.13
CA ASP A 60 18.70 -8.56 -0.30
C ASP A 60 19.71 -9.32 0.57
N ILE A 61 19.38 -9.54 1.84
CA ILE A 61 20.33 -10.11 2.80
C ILE A 61 20.39 -11.62 2.68
N GLU A 62 19.26 -12.32 2.83
CA GLU A 62 19.19 -13.79 2.80
C GLU A 62 19.67 -14.34 1.45
N THR A 63 19.30 -13.71 0.33
CA THR A 63 19.79 -14.06 -1.01
C THR A 63 21.30 -13.93 -1.11
N THR A 64 21.90 -12.90 -0.48
CA THR A 64 23.35 -12.66 -0.54
C THR A 64 24.13 -13.64 0.31
N ILE A 65 23.66 -13.94 1.52
CA ILE A 65 24.40 -14.81 2.47
C ILE A 65 24.04 -16.29 2.34
N GLY A 66 22.93 -16.62 1.68
CA GLY A 66 22.46 -18.01 1.50
C GLY A 66 21.94 -18.67 2.79
N GLU A 67 21.65 -17.89 3.83
CA GLU A 67 21.15 -18.37 5.12
C GLU A 67 19.93 -17.57 5.56
N ARG A 68 19.03 -18.23 6.29
CA ARG A 68 17.84 -17.60 6.86
C ARG A 68 18.21 -16.70 8.04
N VAL A 69 17.62 -15.52 8.08
CA VAL A 69 17.86 -14.47 9.06
C VAL A 69 16.58 -14.19 9.85
N VAL A 70 16.75 -13.77 11.09
CA VAL A 70 15.66 -13.34 11.97
C VAL A 70 15.98 -11.99 12.60
N ILE A 71 14.97 -11.14 12.77
CA ILE A 71 15.08 -9.92 13.55
C ILE A 71 15.20 -10.31 15.02
N VAL A 72 16.29 -9.89 15.67
CA VAL A 72 16.61 -10.23 17.08
C VAL A 72 16.39 -9.06 18.03
N ALA A 73 16.38 -7.83 17.53
CA ALA A 73 16.08 -6.65 18.33
C ALA A 73 15.47 -5.56 17.46
N GLU A 74 14.72 -4.69 18.12
CA GLU A 74 14.03 -3.56 17.51
C GLU A 74 14.22 -2.32 18.37
N ARG A 75 14.40 -1.17 17.73
CA ARG A 75 14.45 0.13 18.40
C ARG A 75 13.67 1.18 17.62
N GLU A 76 12.97 2.02 18.36
CA GLU A 76 12.30 3.20 17.83
C GLU A 76 13.17 4.45 18.00
N THR A 77 13.18 5.32 17.00
CA THR A 77 13.67 6.70 17.10
C THR A 77 12.57 7.68 16.66
N SER A 78 12.84 8.98 16.74
CA SER A 78 11.91 10.01 16.26
C SER A 78 11.62 9.88 14.76
N SER A 79 12.57 9.38 13.97
CA SER A 79 12.50 9.34 12.50
C SER A 79 12.49 7.93 11.91
N HIS A 80 12.89 6.90 12.65
CA HIS A 80 13.10 5.55 12.10
C HIS A 80 12.61 4.43 13.04
N TRP A 81 12.32 3.29 12.42
CA TRP A 81 12.35 1.97 13.05
C TRP A 81 13.67 1.28 12.70
N ILE A 82 14.36 0.72 13.68
CA ILE A 82 15.66 0.08 13.52
C ILE A 82 15.54 -1.40 13.91
N PHE A 83 15.96 -2.29 13.02
CA PHE A 83 15.85 -3.74 13.20
C PHE A 83 17.23 -4.39 13.09
N ALA A 84 17.72 -4.91 14.22
CA ALA A 84 18.91 -5.74 14.24
C ALA A 84 18.52 -7.18 13.90
N TYR A 85 19.38 -7.87 13.17
CA TYR A 85 19.10 -9.21 12.67
C TYR A 85 20.32 -10.12 12.77
N GLN A 86 20.06 -11.43 12.80
CA GLN A 86 21.08 -12.46 12.91
C GLN A 86 20.63 -13.73 12.17
N THR A 87 21.56 -14.59 11.75
CA THR A 87 21.17 -15.90 11.19
C THR A 87 20.40 -16.70 12.22
N ARG A 88 19.39 -17.42 11.73
CA ARG A 88 18.60 -18.33 12.57
C ARG A 88 19.49 -19.39 13.23
N ARG A 89 20.48 -19.92 12.50
CA ARG A 89 21.40 -20.95 12.99
C ARG A 89 22.22 -20.46 14.18
N HIS A 90 22.70 -19.22 14.16
CA HIS A 90 23.38 -18.66 15.32
C HIS A 90 22.45 -18.51 16.52
N VAL A 91 21.24 -17.97 16.31
CA VAL A 91 20.28 -17.70 17.38
C VAL A 91 19.77 -18.98 18.05
N GLU A 92 19.44 -20.00 17.26
CA GLU A 92 18.83 -21.24 17.76
C GLU A 92 19.87 -22.27 18.23
N GLU A 93 21.03 -22.37 17.54
CA GLU A 93 22.01 -23.43 17.79
C GLU A 93 23.30 -22.92 18.43
N GLY A 94 23.49 -21.60 18.56
CA GLY A 94 24.69 -21.00 19.13
C GLY A 94 25.93 -21.12 18.22
N VAL A 95 25.75 -21.42 16.93
CA VAL A 95 26.86 -21.62 15.99
C VAL A 95 27.59 -20.30 15.72
N LEU A 96 28.79 -20.15 16.27
CA LEU A 96 29.58 -18.91 16.16
C LEU A 96 29.95 -18.55 14.71
N SER A 97 30.22 -19.54 13.86
CA SER A 97 30.54 -19.30 12.44
C SER A 97 29.36 -18.78 11.63
N ALA A 98 28.13 -18.89 12.15
CA ALA A 98 26.94 -18.33 11.53
C ALA A 98 26.63 -16.90 12.03
N ALA A 99 27.42 -16.36 12.97
CA ALA A 99 27.21 -15.01 13.48
C ALA A 99 27.55 -13.97 12.40
N LEU A 100 26.57 -13.12 12.09
CA LEU A 100 26.74 -11.88 11.36
C LEU A 100 27.34 -10.86 12.33
N ALA A 101 28.66 -10.85 12.48
CA ALA A 101 29.35 -9.84 13.26
C ALA A 101 29.61 -8.61 12.38
N GLY A 102 29.27 -7.41 12.87
CA GLY A 102 29.55 -6.15 12.16
C GLY A 102 28.58 -5.80 11.04
N ASN A 103 27.46 -6.53 10.90
CA ASN A 103 26.38 -6.12 10.01
C ASN A 103 25.68 -4.87 10.58
N LEU A 104 25.33 -3.94 9.69
CA LEU A 104 24.52 -2.79 10.06
C LEU A 104 23.05 -3.24 10.20
N PRO A 105 22.30 -2.67 11.17
CA PRO A 105 20.88 -2.94 11.29
C PRO A 105 20.12 -2.36 10.08
N VAL A 106 18.90 -2.83 9.88
CA VAL A 106 17.98 -2.27 8.87
C VAL A 106 17.26 -1.07 9.48
N HIS A 107 17.31 0.06 8.78
CA HIS A 107 16.62 1.30 9.12
C HIS A 107 15.42 1.48 8.19
N VAL A 108 14.25 1.75 8.76
CA VAL A 108 13.03 2.08 8.02
C VAL A 108 12.54 3.46 8.42
N SER A 109 12.52 4.39 7.46
CA SER A 109 12.04 5.76 7.67
C SER A 109 10.55 5.78 8.00
N LYS A 110 10.18 6.48 9.07
CA LYS A 110 8.79 6.69 9.45
C LYS A 110 8.04 7.61 8.51
N GLU A 111 8.74 8.51 7.81
CA GLU A 111 8.11 9.50 6.94
C GLU A 111 7.64 8.89 5.61
N ASN A 112 8.44 8.00 5.04
CA ASN A 112 8.26 7.53 3.67
C ASN A 112 8.50 6.03 3.46
N GLY A 113 8.86 5.28 4.51
CA GLY A 113 9.09 3.84 4.43
C GLY A 113 10.36 3.43 3.69
N VAL A 114 11.27 4.37 3.38
CA VAL A 114 12.56 4.04 2.77
C VAL A 114 13.33 3.12 3.70
N VAL A 115 13.80 2.01 3.13
CA VAL A 115 14.62 1.00 3.82
C VAL A 115 16.09 1.24 3.45
N SER A 116 16.97 1.24 4.45
CA SER A 116 18.42 1.42 4.24
C SER A 116 19.22 0.71 5.33
N MET A 117 20.51 0.48 5.06
CA MET A 117 21.50 0.03 6.04
C MET A 117 22.52 1.12 6.38
N GLU A 118 22.40 2.30 5.78
CA GLU A 118 23.26 3.44 6.06
C GLU A 118 22.82 4.13 7.35
N ILE A 119 23.80 4.58 8.14
CA ILE A 119 23.54 5.42 9.29
C ILE A 119 23.07 6.77 8.73
N ALA A 120 21.78 7.07 8.83
CA ALA A 120 21.31 8.43 8.58
C ALA A 120 22.03 9.35 9.58
N ASP A 121 22.88 10.25 9.06
CA ASP A 121 23.52 11.31 9.85
C ASP A 121 22.45 12.02 10.68
N TRP A 122 22.63 12.01 12.00
CA TRP A 122 21.72 12.57 13.01
C TRP A 122 22.28 13.85 13.61
#